data_AF-A0A975NT52-F1
#
_entry.id   AF-A0A975NT52-F1
#
_cell.length_a   1.000
_cell.length_b   1.000
_cell.length_c   1.000
_cell.angle_alpha   90.00
_cell.angle_beta   90.00
_cell.angle_gamma   90.00
#
_symmetry.space_group_name_H-M   'P 1'
#
loop_
_entity.id
_entity.type
_entity.pdbx_description
1 polymer ?
#
loop_
_entity_poly.entity_id
_entity_poly.type
_entity_poly.pdbx_seq_one_letter_code
_entity_poly.pdbx_strand_id
1 'polypeptide(L)'
;MAGNGRSPEAAHASVRALIGEKIKYLVPMTVLFMTGYIGLTVLAAFAKGWVGTKIFGAVNLGFVLIAFNYLLSWLLAIAYGRIARDKFDPLAARAALEIAGRER
;
A
#
# COMPACT_ATOMS: atom_id res chain seq x y z
N MET A 1 1.86 14.66 -46.21
CA MET A 1 2.79 14.31 -45.11
C MET A 1 2.78 15.45 -44.12
N ALA A 2 2.11 15.30 -42.97
CA ALA A 2 2.14 16.27 -41.88
C ALA A 2 2.31 15.47 -40.58
N GLY A 3 3.33 15.85 -39.82
CA GLY A 3 3.90 15.08 -38.72
C GLY A 3 2.90 14.81 -37.61
N ASN A 4 2.72 13.53 -37.37
CA ASN A 4 2.13 12.88 -36.22
C ASN A 4 2.47 13.61 -34.90
N GLY A 5 1.54 14.40 -34.35
CA GLY A 5 1.65 15.01 -33.02
C GLY A 5 1.63 14.01 -31.85
N ARG A 6 2.13 12.80 -32.05
CA ARG A 6 2.18 11.70 -31.08
C ARG A 6 3.61 11.58 -30.54
N SER A 7 4.02 12.54 -29.71
CA SER A 7 5.34 12.54 -29.08
C SER A 7 5.38 11.53 -27.91
N PRO A 8 6.41 10.68 -27.77
CA PRO A 8 6.60 9.79 -26.61
C PRO A 8 6.53 10.53 -25.27
N GLU A 9 6.83 11.83 -25.25
CA GLU A 9 6.67 12.71 -24.08
C GLU A 9 5.25 12.72 -23.50
N ALA A 10 4.20 12.63 -24.32
CA ALA A 10 2.82 12.58 -23.84
C ALA A 10 2.50 11.25 -23.12
N ALA A 11 3.10 10.16 -23.59
CA ALA A 11 3.00 8.86 -22.92
C ALA A 11 3.79 8.84 -21.60
N HIS A 12 4.97 9.45 -21.55
CA HIS A 12 5.74 9.56 -20.30
C HIS A 12 5.07 10.49 -19.28
N ALA A 13 4.44 11.58 -19.72
CA ALA A 13 3.71 12.51 -18.85
C ALA A 13 2.51 11.86 -18.15
N SER A 14 1.72 11.05 -18.88
CA SER A 14 0.58 10.33 -18.31
C SER A 14 1.01 9.25 -17.30
N VAL A 15 2.06 8.48 -17.60
CA VAL A 15 2.65 7.51 -16.64
C VAL A 15 3.17 8.21 -15.39
N ARG A 16 3.81 9.37 -15.52
CA ARG A 16 4.35 10.13 -14.39
C ARG A 16 3.24 10.71 -13.50
N ALA A 17 2.13 11.14 -14.09
CA ALA A 17 0.93 11.56 -13.35
C ALA A 17 0.29 10.39 -12.58
N LEU A 18 0.21 9.19 -13.19
CA LEU A 18 -0.25 7.96 -12.53
C LEU A 18 0.63 7.58 -11.33
N ILE A 19 1.95 7.69 -11.47
CA ILE A 19 2.90 7.39 -10.39
C ILE A 19 2.76 8.42 -9.25
N GLY A 20 2.65 9.71 -9.57
CA GLY A 20 2.46 10.78 -8.57
C GLY A 20 1.19 10.58 -7.74
N GLU A 21 0.08 10.23 -8.39
CA GLU A 21 -1.17 9.95 -7.69
C GLU A 21 -1.06 8.67 -6.84
N LYS A 22 -0.40 7.62 -7.33
CA LYS A 22 -0.13 6.38 -6.56
C LYS A 22 0.67 6.65 -5.28
N ILE A 23 1.75 7.43 -5.39
CA ILE A 23 2.66 7.72 -4.27
C ILE A 23 1.93 8.50 -3.17
N LYS A 24 0.98 9.38 -3.51
CA LYS A 24 0.18 10.14 -2.53
C LYS A 24 -0.66 9.25 -1.61
N TYR A 25 -1.02 8.04 -2.06
CA TYR A 25 -1.73 7.06 -1.23
C TYR A 25 -0.78 6.01 -0.64
N LEU A 26 0.25 5.57 -1.38
CA LEU A 26 1.23 4.61 -0.88
C LEU A 26 2.05 5.17 0.29
N VAL A 27 2.52 6.41 0.20
CA VAL A 27 3.39 7.01 1.22
C VAL A 27 2.74 7.05 2.60
N PRO A 28 1.54 7.62 2.79
CA PRO A 28 0.90 7.63 4.11
C PRO A 28 0.59 6.21 4.63
N MET A 29 0.28 5.25 3.76
CA MET A 29 0.09 3.85 4.18
C MET A 29 1.39 3.20 4.64
N THR A 30 2.49 3.41 3.93
CA THR A 30 3.81 2.93 4.33
C THR A 30 4.25 3.57 5.65
N VAL A 31 3.99 4.87 5.84
CA VAL A 31 4.27 5.56 7.11
C VAL A 31 3.44 4.95 8.24
N LEU A 32 2.13 4.73 8.03
CA LEU A 32 1.27 4.08 9.02
C LEU A 32 1.78 2.67 9.37
N PHE A 33 2.19 1.89 8.37
CA PHE A 33 2.79 0.57 8.57
C PHE A 33 4.06 0.65 9.41
N MET A 34 4.98 1.54 9.04
CA MET A 34 6.24 1.73 9.76
C MET A 34 6.00 2.19 11.20
N THR A 35 5.11 3.15 11.42
CA THR A 35 4.75 3.62 12.76
C THR A 35 4.12 2.50 13.58
N GLY A 36 3.21 1.71 13.01
CA GLY A 36 2.62 0.55 13.68
C GLY A 36 3.64 -0.52 14.02
N TYR A 37 4.47 -0.91 13.05
CA TYR A 37 5.52 -1.93 13.22
C TYR A 37 6.55 -1.52 14.29
N ILE A 38 7.07 -0.30 14.22
CA ILE A 38 8.03 0.23 15.19
C ILE A 38 7.36 0.38 16.55
N GLY A 39 6.13 0.91 16.61
CA GLY A 39 5.38 1.07 17.86
C GLY A 39 5.13 -0.26 18.57
N LEU A 40 4.70 -1.29 17.83
CA LEU A 40 4.54 -2.66 18.35
C LEU A 40 5.86 -3.26 18.80
N THR A 41 6.93 -3.05 18.03
CA THR A 41 8.27 -3.56 18.35
C THR A 41 8.81 -2.90 19.62
N VAL A 42 8.62 -1.59 19.78
CA VAL A 42 8.96 -0.83 20.98
C VAL A 42 8.14 -1.34 22.17
N LEU A 43 6.83 -1.51 22.00
CA LEU A 43 5.98 -2.05 23.05
C LEU A 43 6.45 -3.46 23.48
N ALA A 44 6.80 -4.32 22.53
CA ALA A 44 7.36 -5.64 22.78
C ALA A 44 8.71 -5.60 23.50
N ALA A 45 9.55 -4.61 23.18
CA ALA A 45 10.90 -4.48 23.73
C ALA A 45 10.92 -3.87 25.14
N PHE A 46 10.11 -2.83 25.39
CA PHE A 46 10.06 -2.13 26.67
C PHE A 46 9.16 -2.84 27.68
N ALA A 47 8.08 -3.49 27.24
CA ALA A 47 7.21 -4.25 28.12
C ALA A 47 7.68 -5.70 28.31
N LYS A 48 8.99 -5.99 28.25
CA LYS A 48 9.54 -7.36 28.38
C LYS A 48 9.00 -8.14 29.58
N GLY A 49 8.75 -7.46 30.72
CA GLY A 49 8.16 -8.07 31.91
C GLY A 49 6.71 -8.55 31.72
N TRP A 50 5.93 -7.87 30.87
CA TRP A 50 4.55 -8.23 30.51
C TRP A 50 4.48 -9.13 29.27
N VAL A 51 5.45 -9.00 28.36
CA VAL A 51 5.54 -9.77 27.12
C VAL A 51 5.89 -11.23 27.38
N GLY A 52 6.69 -11.48 28.43
CA GLY A 52 6.97 -12.83 28.93
C GLY A 52 5.82 -13.45 29.73
N THR A 53 4.77 -12.67 30.05
CA THR A 53 3.60 -13.18 30.77
C THR A 53 2.88 -14.22 29.90
N LYS A 54 2.82 -15.44 30.43
CA LYS A 54 2.14 -16.56 29.77
C LYS A 54 0.63 -16.33 29.85
N ILE A 55 -0.04 -16.38 28.70
CA ILE A 55 -1.49 -16.25 28.60
C ILE A 55 -2.13 -17.65 28.64
N PHE A 56 -1.60 -18.58 27.86
CA PHE A 56 -2.10 -19.96 27.79
C PHE A 56 -0.98 -20.94 27.44
N GLY A 57 -0.64 -21.85 28.37
CA GLY A 57 0.46 -22.81 28.17
C GLY A 57 1.80 -22.13 27.85
N ALA A 58 2.38 -22.43 26.67
CA ALA A 58 3.61 -21.81 26.20
C ALA A 58 3.40 -20.48 25.43
N VAL A 59 2.14 -20.09 25.18
CA VAL A 59 1.81 -18.85 24.47
C VAL A 59 1.92 -17.67 25.44
N ASN A 60 2.80 -16.74 25.10
CA ASN A 60 3.04 -15.50 25.84
C ASN A 60 2.49 -14.28 25.07
N LEU A 61 2.45 -13.11 25.71
CA LEU A 61 2.04 -11.87 25.06
C LEU A 61 2.88 -11.53 23.82
N GLY A 62 4.14 -11.99 23.76
CA GLY A 62 4.99 -11.85 22.58
C GLY A 62 4.40 -12.50 21.33
N PHE A 63 3.83 -13.70 21.46
CA PHE A 63 3.10 -14.34 20.36
C PHE A 63 1.88 -13.52 19.91
N VAL A 64 1.16 -12.92 20.84
CA VAL A 64 0.02 -12.05 20.52
C VAL A 64 0.47 -10.80 19.78
N LEU A 65 1.57 -10.18 20.19
CA LEU A 65 2.14 -9.00 19.51
C LEU A 65 2.58 -9.32 18.08
N ILE A 66 3.21 -10.48 17.86
CA ILE A 66 3.57 -10.95 16.52
C ILE A 66 2.31 -11.18 15.69
N ALA A 67 1.31 -11.89 16.24
CA ALA A 67 0.04 -12.13 15.55
C ALA A 67 -0.67 -10.82 15.19
N PHE A 68 -0.70 -9.86 16.13
CA PHE A 68 -1.27 -8.54 15.89
C PHE A 68 -0.51 -7.77 14.80
N ASN A 69 0.82 -7.84 14.76
CA ASN A 69 1.61 -7.23 13.69
C ASN A 69 1.28 -7.84 12.32
N TYR A 70 1.14 -9.16 12.24
CA TYR A 70 0.69 -9.84 11.02
C TYR A 70 -0.71 -9.38 10.61
N LEU A 71 -1.66 -9.34 11.55
CA LEU A 71 -3.02 -8.86 11.30
C LEU A 71 -3.04 -7.41 10.83
N LEU A 72 -2.23 -6.54 11.42
CA LEU A 72 -2.08 -5.15 11.01
C LEU A 72 -1.58 -5.04 9.56
N SER A 73 -0.58 -5.85 9.19
CA SER A 73 -0.07 -5.91 7.82
C SER A 73 -1.15 -6.33 6.82
N TRP A 74 -1.93 -7.37 7.14
CA TRP A 74 -3.05 -7.82 6.32
C TRP A 74 -4.16 -6.77 6.21
N LEU A 75 -4.51 -6.12 7.33
CA LEU A 75 -5.47 -5.03 7.35
C LEU A 75 -5.05 -3.88 6.44
N LEU A 76 -3.77 -3.48 6.50
CA LEU A 76 -3.24 -2.46 5.60
C LEU A 76 -3.27 -2.90 4.14
N ALA A 77 -2.91 -4.15 3.84
CA ALA A 77 -2.96 -4.68 2.48
C ALA A 77 -4.40 -4.71 1.92
N ILE A 78 -5.38 -5.12 2.73
CA ILE A 78 -6.80 -5.13 2.35
C ILE A 78 -7.32 -3.70 2.19
N ALA A 79 -7.01 -2.80 3.13
CA ALA A 79 -7.39 -1.39 3.04
C ALA A 79 -6.80 -0.74 1.79
N TYR A 80 -5.54 -1.04 1.47
CA TYR A 80 -4.91 -0.62 0.22
C TYR A 80 -5.64 -1.18 -0.99
N GLY A 81 -5.92 -2.49 -1.00
CA GLY A 81 -6.64 -3.14 -2.10
C GLY A 81 -8.02 -2.52 -2.37
N ARG A 82 -8.73 -2.08 -1.32
CA ARG A 82 -10.01 -1.37 -1.46
C ARG A 82 -9.85 0.03 -2.04
N ILE A 83 -8.93 0.83 -1.51
CA ILE A 83 -8.63 2.17 -2.06
C ILE A 83 -8.15 2.07 -3.50
N ALA A 84 -7.34 1.05 -3.79
CA ALA A 84 -6.80 0.79 -5.10
C ALA A 84 -7.88 0.43 -6.11
N ARG A 85 -8.83 -0.44 -5.75
CA ARG A 85 -9.98 -0.75 -6.60
C ARG A 85 -10.88 0.46 -6.83
N ASP A 86 -11.18 1.24 -5.79
CA ASP A 86 -12.11 2.37 -5.94
C ASP A 86 -11.51 3.56 -6.70
N LYS A 87 -10.18 3.75 -6.65
CA LYS A 87 -9.50 4.88 -7.31
C LYS A 87 -8.65 4.52 -8.51
N PHE A 88 -7.90 3.41 -8.50
CA PHE A 88 -7.00 3.08 -9.61
C PHE A 88 -7.71 2.33 -10.74
N ASP A 89 -8.68 1.45 -10.47
CA ASP A 89 -9.43 0.77 -11.55
C ASP A 89 -10.16 1.74 -12.50
N PRO A 90 -10.85 2.80 -12.04
CA PRO A 90 -11.47 3.75 -12.96
C PRO A 90 -10.45 4.58 -13.76
N LEU A 91 -9.28 4.89 -13.19
CA LEU A 91 -8.20 5.55 -13.93
C LEU A 91 -7.57 4.60 -14.97
N ALA A 92 -7.35 3.33 -14.62
CA ALA A 92 -6.82 2.32 -15.50
C ALA A 92 -7.80 2.02 -16.65
N ALA A 93 -9.10 1.95 -16.37
CA ALA A 93 -10.14 1.77 -17.38
C ALA A 93 -10.18 2.93 -18.40
N ARG A 94 -10.04 4.18 -17.92
CA ARG A 94 -9.96 5.36 -18.81
C ARG A 94 -8.70 5.33 -19.68
N ALA A 95 -7.54 5.01 -19.10
CA ALA A 95 -6.30 4.89 -19.87
C ALA A 95 -6.35 3.74 -20.89
N ALA A 96 -6.95 2.62 -20.54
CA ALA A 96 -7.14 1.49 -21.45
C ALA A 96 -8.07 1.83 -22.63
N LEU A 97 -9.16 2.57 -22.38
CA LEU A 97 -10.05 3.07 -23.44
C LEU A 97 -9.34 4.05 -24.39
N GLU A 98 -8.48 4.92 -23.87
CA GLU A 98 -7.70 5.87 -24.68
C GLU A 98 -6.65 5.16 -25.56
N ILE A 99 -6.05 4.07 -25.09
CA ILE A 99 -5.14 3.22 -25.88
C ILE A 99 -5.93 2.40 -26.92
N ALA A 100 -7.08 1.83 -26.57
CA ALA A 100 -7.91 1.07 -27.50
C ALA A 100 -8.48 1.95 -28.65
N GLY A 101 -8.73 3.23 -28.38
CA GLY A 101 -9.07 4.23 -29.41
C GLY A 101 -7.89 4.67 -30.29
N ARG A 102 -6.65 4.33 -29.92
CA ARG A 102 -5.43 4.62 -30.69
C ARG A 102 -5.12 3.57 -31.76
N GLU A 103 -5.70 2.38 -31.65
CA GLU A 103 -5.49 1.25 -32.58
C GLU A 103 -6.55 1.14 -33.70
N ARG A 104 -7.58 1.99 -33.70
CA ARG A 104 -8.54 2.14 -34.81
C ARG A 104 -8.28 3.43 -35.58
#